data_AF-A0A2T4S556-F1
#
_entry.id   AF-A0A2T4S556-F1
#
_cell.length_a   1.000
_cell.length_b   1.000
_cell.length_c   1.000
_cell.angle_alpha   90.00
_cell.angle_beta   90.00
_cell.angle_gamma   90.00
#
_symmetry.space_group_name_H-M   'P 1'
#
loop_
_entity.id
_entity.type
_entity.pdbx_description
1 polymer ?
#
loop_
_entity_poly.entity_id
_entity_poly.type
_entity_poly.pdbx_seq_one_letter_code
_entity_poly.pdbx_strand_id
1 'polypeptide(L)'
;MYSLIFIIANLLTRFLPAALMGFVLFKTTSVEMFIRALEKMKFPNVLTIPLAVMFRFLPVVYQESQNIKHAMRMRGMMTLQAFLHPLRYTEMRIVPLINRVVKISNELTAASLTRGLSVDAARTSLIVFKMTATDKTIAGFLILLVLFYYVI
;
A
#
# COMPACT_ATOMS: atom_id res chain seq x y z
N MET A 1 -15.46 -41.42 2.83
CA MET A 1 -14.18 -40.98 2.24
C MET A 1 -14.36 -40.10 1.00
N TYR A 2 -15.14 -40.54 -0.01
CA TYR A 2 -15.38 -39.78 -1.25
C TYR A 2 -16.02 -38.39 -1.06
N SER A 3 -16.95 -38.24 -0.11
CA SER A 3 -17.55 -36.93 0.20
C SER A 3 -16.54 -35.90 0.72
N LEU A 4 -15.55 -36.32 1.53
CA LEU A 4 -14.53 -35.43 2.07
C LEU A 4 -13.60 -34.90 0.95
N ILE A 5 -13.22 -35.79 0.03
CA ILE A 5 -12.40 -35.45 -1.14
C ILE A 5 -13.13 -34.45 -2.05
N PHE A 6 -14.44 -34.64 -2.26
CA PHE A 6 -15.25 -33.74 -3.08
C PHE A 6 -15.40 -32.34 -2.46
N ILE A 7 -15.57 -32.24 -1.13
CA ILE A 7 -15.67 -30.96 -0.43
C ILE A 7 -14.33 -30.20 -0.50
N ILE A 8 -13.21 -30.89 -0.26
CA ILE A 8 -11.87 -30.28 -0.31
C ILE A 8 -11.55 -29.81 -1.74
N ALA A 9 -11.88 -30.62 -2.75
CA ALA A 9 -11.69 -30.26 -4.15
C ALA A 9 -12.50 -29.01 -4.54
N ASN A 10 -13.77 -28.91 -4.11
CA ASN A 10 -14.60 -27.73 -4.37
C ASN A 10 -14.09 -26.48 -3.65
N LEU A 11 -13.61 -26.64 -2.41
CA LEU A 11 -13.04 -25.53 -1.65
C LEU A 11 -11.77 -25.00 -2.34
N LEU A 12 -10.84 -25.88 -2.73
CA LEU A 12 -9.64 -25.46 -3.47
C LEU A 12 -10.00 -24.77 -4.78
N THR A 13 -10.88 -25.34 -5.60
CA THR A 13 -11.21 -24.77 -6.92
C THR A 13 -11.88 -23.40 -6.83
N ARG A 14 -12.59 -23.07 -5.74
CA ARG A 14 -13.16 -21.74 -5.51
C ARG A 14 -12.19 -20.76 -4.86
N PHE A 15 -11.40 -21.22 -3.90
CA PHE A 15 -10.53 -20.34 -3.13
C PHE A 15 -9.23 -20.00 -3.85
N LEU A 16 -8.67 -20.96 -4.61
CA LEU A 16 -7.39 -20.84 -5.29
C LEU A 16 -7.40 -19.76 -6.40
N PRO A 17 -8.41 -19.66 -7.30
CA PRO A 17 -8.47 -18.56 -8.27
C PRO A 17 -8.71 -17.20 -7.60
N ALA A 18 -9.51 -17.14 -6.53
CA ALA A 18 -9.71 -15.90 -5.78
C ALA A 18 -8.40 -15.42 -5.11
N ALA A 19 -7.65 -16.35 -4.51
CA ALA A 19 -6.36 -16.07 -3.91
C ALA A 19 -5.29 -15.67 -4.95
N LEU A 20 -5.23 -16.36 -6.09
CA LEU A 20 -4.34 -16.01 -7.20
C LEU A 20 -4.67 -14.65 -7.79
N MET A 21 -5.96 -14.34 -7.99
CA MET A 21 -6.38 -13.03 -8.50
C MET A 21 -6.01 -11.93 -7.51
N GLY A 22 -6.23 -12.15 -6.21
CA GLY A 22 -5.74 -11.25 -5.16
C GLY A 22 -4.23 -11.04 -5.25
N PHE A 23 -3.46 -12.12 -5.36
CA PHE A 23 -2.00 -12.04 -5.47
C PHE A 23 -1.53 -11.28 -6.71
N VAL A 24 -2.12 -11.55 -7.88
CA VAL A 24 -1.84 -10.84 -9.13
C VAL A 24 -2.23 -9.37 -9.01
N LEU A 25 -3.36 -9.04 -8.37
CA LEU A 25 -3.74 -7.65 -8.12
C LEU A 25 -2.72 -6.94 -7.23
N PHE A 26 -2.25 -7.56 -6.14
CA PHE A 26 -1.23 -6.96 -5.28
C PHE A 26 0.15 -6.83 -5.96
N LYS A 27 0.51 -7.77 -6.82
CA LYS A 27 1.80 -7.77 -7.56
C LYS A 27 1.81 -6.76 -8.71
N THR A 28 0.72 -6.69 -9.47
CA THR A 28 0.63 -5.90 -10.71
C THR A 28 0.13 -4.49 -10.44
N THR A 29 -0.68 -4.29 -9.39
CA THR A 29 -1.16 -2.95 -9.00
C THR A 29 -0.21 -2.34 -8.00
N SER A 30 0.73 -1.53 -8.48
CA SER A 30 1.52 -0.64 -7.61
C SER A 30 0.58 0.20 -6.76
N VAL A 31 0.92 0.35 -5.49
CA VAL A 31 0.21 1.17 -4.50
C VAL A 31 -0.12 2.56 -5.05
N GLU A 32 0.79 3.13 -5.83
CA GLU A 32 0.62 4.42 -6.52
C GLU A 32 -0.52 4.41 -7.55
N MET A 33 -0.68 3.33 -8.33
CA MET A 33 -1.75 3.21 -9.33
C MET A 33 -3.13 3.08 -8.68
N PHE A 34 -3.23 2.38 -7.55
CA PHE A 34 -4.47 2.23 -6.79
C PHE A 34 -4.97 3.57 -6.23
N ILE A 35 -4.08 4.36 -5.62
CA ILE A 35 -4.39 5.69 -5.11
C ILE A 35 -4.85 6.60 -6.24
N ARG A 36 -4.14 6.57 -7.37
CA ARG A 36 -4.48 7.38 -8.55
C ARG A 36 -5.84 7.04 -9.13
N ALA A 37 -6.23 5.77 -9.12
CA ALA A 37 -7.57 5.33 -9.51
C ALA A 37 -8.64 5.87 -8.53
N LEU A 38 -8.36 5.87 -7.22
CA LEU A 38 -9.24 6.47 -6.22
C LEU A 38 -9.39 7.99 -6.41
N GLU A 39 -8.32 8.72 -6.75
CA GLU A 39 -8.44 10.16 -7.04
C GLU A 39 -9.34 10.40 -8.27
N LYS A 40 -9.23 9.55 -9.30
CA LYS A 40 -10.01 9.68 -10.53
C LYS A 40 -11.48 9.30 -10.37
N MET A 41 -11.82 8.43 -9.42
CA MET A 41 -13.20 8.06 -9.08
C MET A 41 -14.00 9.20 -8.41
N LYS A 42 -13.46 10.42 -8.32
CA LYS A 42 -14.07 11.58 -7.64
C LYS A 42 -14.39 11.30 -6.17
N PHE A 43 -13.55 10.52 -5.49
CA PHE A 43 -13.55 10.50 -4.02
C PHE A 43 -13.16 11.89 -3.49
N PRO A 44 -13.72 12.36 -2.37
CA PRO A 44 -13.43 13.69 -1.84
C PRO A 44 -11.92 13.89 -1.67
N ASN A 45 -11.39 14.93 -2.33
CA ASN A 45 -9.95 15.26 -2.37
C ASN A 45 -9.31 15.39 -0.98
N VAL A 46 -10.15 15.68 0.03
CA VAL A 46 -9.79 15.76 1.46
C VAL A 46 -9.21 14.43 1.97
N LEU A 47 -9.69 13.29 1.48
CA LEU A 47 -9.19 11.95 1.87
C LEU A 47 -8.12 11.43 0.92
N THR A 48 -8.29 11.73 -0.36
CA THR A 48 -7.43 11.27 -1.44
C THR A 48 -5.98 11.76 -1.30
N ILE A 49 -5.78 13.05 -1.01
CA ILE A 49 -4.44 13.65 -0.91
C ILE A 49 -3.65 13.09 0.29
N PRO A 50 -4.21 13.02 1.52
CA PRO A 50 -3.53 12.38 2.64
C PRO A 50 -3.22 10.91 2.38
N LEU A 51 -4.13 10.16 1.76
CA LEU A 51 -3.87 8.76 1.39
C LEU A 51 -2.67 8.66 0.43
N ALA A 52 -2.61 9.50 -0.60
CA ALA A 52 -1.48 9.54 -1.53
C ALA A 52 -0.14 9.83 -0.83
N VAL A 53 -0.16 10.79 0.09
CA VAL A 53 1.02 11.15 0.90
C VAL A 53 1.40 10.01 1.83
N MET A 54 0.44 9.37 2.51
CA MET A 54 0.68 8.25 3.43
C MET A 54 1.35 7.08 2.72
N PHE A 55 0.88 6.67 1.55
CA PHE A 55 1.50 5.57 0.84
C PHE A 55 2.88 5.89 0.27
N ARG A 56 3.17 7.16 -0.04
CA ARG A 56 4.53 7.61 -0.39
C ARG A 56 5.44 7.75 0.84
N PHE A 57 4.87 8.01 2.02
CA PHE A 57 5.59 8.21 3.27
C PHE A 57 5.87 6.91 4.03
N LEU A 58 4.94 5.95 4.01
CA LEU A 58 5.10 4.60 4.58
C LEU A 58 6.42 3.90 4.19
N PRO A 59 6.85 3.86 2.91
CA PRO A 59 8.13 3.25 2.55
C PRO A 59 9.30 3.99 3.18
N VAL A 60 9.22 5.32 3.33
CA VAL A 60 10.25 6.13 4.00
C VAL A 60 10.34 5.77 5.48
N VAL A 61 9.20 5.64 6.18
CA VAL A 61 9.16 5.22 7.59
C VAL A 61 9.77 3.83 7.78
N TYR A 62 9.48 2.90 6.87
CA TYR A 62 10.05 1.56 6.91
C TYR A 62 11.58 1.60 6.74
N GLN A 63 12.07 2.40 5.79
CA GLN A 63 13.49 2.55 5.53
C GLN A 63 14.21 3.22 6.70
N GLU A 64 13.60 4.24 7.32
CA GLU A 64 14.13 4.89 8.50
C GLU A 64 14.17 3.96 9.73
N SER A 65 13.16 3.11 9.89
CA SER A 65 13.15 2.07 10.92
C SER A 65 14.28 1.06 10.76
N GLN A 66 14.63 0.72 9.51
CA GLN A 66 15.80 -0.12 9.21
C GLN A 66 17.10 0.62 9.48
N ASN A 67 17.23 1.89 9.06
CA ASN A 67 18.42 2.72 9.32
C ASN A 67 18.70 2.84 10.81
N ILE A 68 17.66 3.09 11.63
CA ILE A 68 17.76 3.12 13.09
C ILE A 68 18.22 1.75 13.61
N LYS A 69 17.68 0.64 13.10
CA LYS A 69 18.12 -0.71 13.48
C LYS A 69 19.59 -0.95 13.14
N HIS A 70 20.07 -0.48 11.99
CA HIS A 70 21.49 -0.55 11.62
C HIS A 70 22.37 0.32 12.52
N ALA A 71 21.94 1.54 12.84
CA ALA A 71 22.64 2.44 13.76
C ALA A 71 22.74 1.86 15.17
N MET A 72 21.67 1.21 15.66
CA MET A 72 21.68 0.52 16.94
C MET A 72 22.67 -0.65 16.96
N ARG A 73 22.76 -1.42 15.85
CA ARG A 73 23.76 -2.49 15.70
C ARG A 73 25.20 -1.96 15.69
N MET A 74 25.46 -0.82 15.03
CA MET A 74 26.79 -0.20 15.02
C MET A 74 27.24 0.29 16.40
N ARG A 75 26.30 0.64 17.28
CA ARG A 75 26.58 1.04 18.68
C ARG A 75 26.81 -0.15 19.63
N GLY A 76 26.94 -1.37 19.11
CA GLY A 76 27.23 -2.56 19.92
C GLY A 76 26.01 -3.16 20.64
N MET A 77 24.80 -2.65 20.40
CA MET A 77 23.58 -3.28 20.92
C MET A 77 23.31 -4.57 20.13
N MET A 78 23.89 -5.67 20.61
CA MET A 78 23.64 -7.02 20.09
C MET A 78 22.19 -7.42 20.33
N THR A 79 21.63 -8.22 19.42
CA THR A 79 20.30 -8.85 19.53
C THR A 79 20.09 -9.54 20.90
N LEU A 80 21.16 -9.96 21.58
CA LEU A 80 21.16 -10.51 22.94
C LEU A 80 20.54 -9.57 23.99
N GLN A 81 20.84 -8.28 23.95
CA GLN A 81 20.23 -7.29 24.87
C GLN A 81 18.75 -7.06 24.55
N ALA A 82 18.32 -7.26 23.30
CA ALA A 82 16.92 -7.23 22.92
C ALA A 82 16.13 -8.42 23.50
N PHE A 83 16.78 -9.57 23.69
CA PHE A 83 16.18 -10.73 24.36
C PHE A 83 16.16 -10.58 25.89
N LEU A 84 17.20 -10.01 26.49
CA LEU A 84 17.25 -9.80 27.95
C LEU A 84 16.27 -8.71 28.42
N HIS A 85 16.11 -7.62 27.66
CA HIS A 85 15.23 -6.51 28.02
C HIS A 85 14.42 -5.99 26.81
N PRO A 86 13.38 -6.73 26.38
CA PRO A 86 12.60 -6.38 25.19
C PRO A 86 11.90 -5.01 25.32
N LEU A 87 11.44 -4.64 26.52
CA LEU A 87 10.82 -3.31 26.72
C LEU A 87 11.79 -2.17 26.43
N ARG A 88 12.99 -2.20 27.03
CA ARG A 88 14.00 -1.14 26.85
C ARG A 88 14.49 -1.05 25.41
N TYR A 89 14.66 -2.18 24.73
CA TYR A 89 15.01 -2.22 23.31
C TYR A 89 13.94 -1.56 22.42
N THR A 90 12.67 -1.79 22.75
CA THR A 90 11.54 -1.25 21.99
C THR A 90 11.44 0.27 22.18
N GLU A 91 11.61 0.76 23.40
CA GLU A 91 11.65 2.19 23.73
C GLU A 91 12.80 2.91 22.99
N MET A 92 14.01 2.32 23.02
CA MET A 92 15.19 2.85 22.31
C MET A 92 15.01 2.91 20.79
N ARG A 93 14.12 2.10 20.21
CA ARG A 93 13.80 2.13 18.77
C ARG A 93 12.67 3.10 18.45
N ILE A 94 11.61 3.10 19.26
CA ILE A 94 10.40 3.89 19.01
C ILE A 94 10.64 5.38 19.21
N VAL A 95 11.30 5.78 20.30
CA VAL A 95 11.56 7.20 20.61
C VAL A 95 12.29 7.94 19.47
N PRO A 96 13.44 7.45 18.94
CA PRO A 96 14.10 8.12 17.82
C PRO A 96 13.29 8.01 16.51
N LEU A 97 12.55 6.93 16.30
CA LEU A 97 11.70 6.77 15.11
C LEU A 97 10.60 7.83 15.09
N ILE A 98 9.91 8.06 16.20
CA ILE A 98 8.87 9.10 16.31
C ILE A 98 9.48 10.47 16.03
N ASN A 99 10.60 10.82 16.68
CA ASN A 99 11.28 12.10 16.44
C ASN A 99 11.67 12.31 14.97
N ARG A 100 12.16 11.26 14.31
CA ARG A 100 12.49 11.31 12.87
C ARG A 100 11.24 11.53 12.01
N VAL A 101 10.17 10.77 12.27
CA VAL A 101 8.90 10.87 11.54
C VAL A 101 8.30 12.27 11.68
N VAL A 102 8.29 12.83 12.89
CA VAL A 102 7.80 14.20 13.14
C VAL A 102 8.61 15.22 12.36
N LYS A 103 9.94 15.08 12.34
CA LYS A 103 10.80 15.99 11.58
C LYS A 103 10.54 15.93 10.07
N ILE A 104 10.43 14.73 9.50
CA ILE A 104 10.13 14.58 8.06
C ILE A 104 8.73 15.13 7.73
N SER A 105 7.75 14.93 8.63
CA SER A 105 6.41 15.51 8.48
C SER A 105 6.45 17.04 8.46
N ASN A 106 7.25 17.66 9.32
CA ASN A 106 7.42 19.12 9.34
C ASN A 106 8.11 19.63 8.06
N GLU A 107 9.17 18.96 7.61
CA GLU A 107 9.84 19.29 6.35
C GLU A 107 8.90 19.15 5.15
N LEU A 108 8.08 18.09 5.13
CA LEU A 108 7.05 17.88 4.11
C LEU A 108 5.96 18.94 4.14
N THR A 109 5.51 19.32 5.34
CA THR A 109 4.49 20.35 5.54
C THR A 109 5.01 21.71 5.07
N ALA A 110 6.23 22.08 5.49
CA ALA A 110 6.89 23.31 5.04
C ALA A 110 7.05 23.31 3.50
N ALA A 111 7.54 22.22 2.91
CA ALA A 111 7.71 22.09 1.46
C ALA A 111 6.38 22.03 0.69
N SER A 112 5.29 21.64 1.34
CA SER A 112 3.94 21.65 0.77
C SER A 112 3.35 23.05 0.79
N LEU A 113 3.46 23.74 1.93
CA LEU A 113 2.99 25.12 2.09
C LEU A 113 3.72 26.07 1.13
N THR A 114 5.04 25.94 0.97
CA THR A 114 5.81 26.76 0.00
C THR A 114 5.45 26.48 -1.46
N ARG A 115 4.97 25.27 -1.77
CA ARG A 115 4.43 24.90 -3.10
C ARG A 115 2.97 25.28 -3.29
N GLY A 116 2.39 26.07 -2.39
CA GLY A 116 1.03 26.61 -2.52
C GLY A 116 -0.08 25.61 -2.21
N LEU A 117 0.17 24.60 -1.37
CA LEU A 117 -0.85 23.60 -1.01
C LEU A 117 -2.06 24.21 -0.24
N SER A 118 -1.89 25.42 0.30
CA SER A 118 -2.92 26.25 0.96
C SER A 118 -3.68 27.19 0.01
N VAL A 119 -3.31 27.27 -1.28
CA VAL A 119 -3.98 28.13 -2.25
C VAL A 119 -5.23 27.43 -2.79
N ASP A 120 -6.38 28.10 -2.70
CA ASP A 120 -7.70 27.62 -3.13
C ASP A 120 -7.91 27.68 -4.67
N ALA A 121 -6.84 27.50 -5.43
CA ALA A 121 -6.89 27.45 -6.88
C ALA A 121 -7.32 26.07 -7.38
N ALA A 122 -8.01 26.02 -8.52
CA ALA A 122 -8.43 24.79 -9.17
C ALA A 122 -7.22 23.85 -9.38
N ARG A 123 -7.21 22.73 -8.67
CA ARG A 123 -6.08 21.79 -8.71
C ARG A 123 -6.06 21.06 -10.06
N THR A 124 -4.91 21.08 -10.72
CA THR A 124 -4.67 20.33 -11.96
C THR A 124 -4.02 18.98 -11.63
N SER A 125 -4.55 17.89 -12.20
CA SER A 125 -3.98 16.55 -12.05
C SER A 125 -2.86 16.33 -13.07
N LEU A 126 -1.64 16.09 -12.61
CA LEU A 126 -0.46 15.86 -13.48
C LEU A 126 -0.46 14.50 -14.19
N ILE A 127 -1.23 13.52 -13.70
CA ILE A 127 -1.24 12.15 -14.26
C ILE A 127 -2.59 11.88 -14.90
N VAL A 128 -2.60 11.80 -16.23
CA VAL A 128 -3.78 11.49 -17.03
C VAL A 128 -3.86 9.99 -17.24
N PHE A 129 -4.78 9.31 -16.54
CA PHE A 129 -5.13 7.94 -16.89
C PHE A 129 -5.95 7.94 -18.17
N LYS A 130 -5.37 7.47 -19.28
CA LYS A 130 -6.14 7.10 -20.47
C LYS A 130 -6.44 5.61 -20.39
N MET A 131 -7.72 5.23 -20.42
CA MET A 131 -8.07 3.82 -20.66
C MET A 131 -7.61 3.49 -22.06
N THR A 132 -6.70 2.52 -22.18
CA THR A 132 -6.25 2.06 -23.50
C THR A 132 -7.33 1.15 -24.08
N ALA A 133 -7.49 1.10 -25.40
CA ALA A 133 -8.50 0.25 -26.04
C ALA A 133 -8.37 -1.22 -25.61
N THR A 134 -7.15 -1.65 -25.27
CA THR A 134 -6.82 -2.97 -24.71
C THR A 134 -7.47 -3.24 -23.34
N ASP A 135 -7.62 -2.23 -22.48
CA ASP A 135 -8.27 -2.41 -21.17
C ASP A 135 -9.78 -2.69 -21.35
N LYS A 136 -10.40 -2.08 -22.36
CA LYS A 136 -11.82 -2.25 -22.67
C LYS A 136 -12.10 -3.63 -23.27
N THR A 137 -11.24 -4.11 -24.18
CA THR A 137 -11.42 -5.42 -24.80
C THR A 137 -11.21 -6.56 -23.79
N ILE A 138 -10.20 -6.44 -22.91
CA ILE A 138 -9.96 -7.42 -21.84
C ILE A 138 -11.12 -7.42 -20.84
N ALA A 139 -11.61 -6.26 -20.39
CA ALA A 139 -12.75 -6.19 -19.47
C ALA A 139 -14.02 -6.81 -20.08
N GLY A 140 -14.31 -6.53 -21.36
CA GLY A 140 -15.45 -7.11 -22.07
C GLY A 140 -15.36 -8.64 -22.18
N PHE A 141 -14.18 -9.17 -22.52
CA PHE A 141 -13.95 -10.61 -22.58
C PHE A 141 -14.12 -11.29 -21.22
N LEU A 142 -13.65 -10.65 -20.15
CA LEU A 142 -13.73 -11.17 -18.79
C LEU A 142 -15.18 -11.22 -18.28
N ILE A 143 -15.98 -10.18 -18.56
CA ILE A 143 -17.42 -10.15 -18.25
C ILE A 143 -18.16 -11.26 -18.99
N LEU A 144 -17.83 -11.48 -20.26
CA LEU A 144 -18.47 -12.52 -21.07
C LEU A 144 -18.14 -13.94 -20.57
N LEU A 145 -16.90 -14.17 -20.14
CA LEU A 145 -16.48 -15.44 -19.54
C LEU A 145 -17.20 -15.70 -18.20
N VAL A 146 -17.34 -14.67 -17.35
CA VAL A 146 -18.08 -14.77 -16.08
C VAL A 146 -19.56 -15.07 -16.33
N LEU A 147 -20.18 -14.42 -17.31
CA LEU A 147 -21.58 -14.70 -17.67
C LEU A 147 -21.74 -16.12 -18.21
N PHE A 148 -20.83 -16.60 -19.05
CA PHE A 148 -20.84 -17.97 -19.55
C PHE A 148 -20.70 -19.01 -18.44
N TYR A 149 -19.83 -18.75 -17.44
CA TYR A 149 -19.68 -19.61 -16.26
C TYR A 149 -20.91 -19.62 -15.34
N TYR A 150 -21.71 -18.55 -15.31
CA TYR A 150 -22.92 -18.50 -14.48
C TYR A 150 -24.16 -19.08 -15.18
N VAL A 151 -24.13 -19.16 -16.51
CA VAL A 151 -25.24 -19.67 -17.35
C VAL A 151 -25.15 -21.20 -17.57
N ILE A 152 -23.97 -21.81 -17.38
CA ILE A 152 -23.71 -23.27 -17.48
C ILE A 152 -23.57 -23.87 -16.09
#